data_AF-A0A843Z356-F1
#
_entry.id   AF-A0A843Z356-F1
#
_cell.length_a   1.000
_cell.length_b   1.000
_cell.length_c   1.000
_cell.angle_alpha   90.00
_cell.angle_beta   90.00
_cell.angle_gamma   90.00
#
_symmetry.space_group_name_H-M   'P 1'
#
loop_
_entity.id
_entity.type
_entity.pdbx_description
1 polymer ?
#
loop_
_entity_poly.entity_id
_entity_poly.type
_entity_poly.pdbx_seq_one_letter_code
_entity_poly.pdbx_strand_id
1 'polypeptide(L)'
;FLRHPANVLLARGTEGEAVTDARRGSAVEWLHDGAHETVIEAVEGSSDAPPELPVGTDVASTARWIEAVLDGKQPVPEPIAKQVRAIVRCAR
;
A
#
# COMPACT_ATOMS: atom_id res chain seq x y z
N PHE A 1 -16.42 7.84 -11.35
CA PHE A 1 -16.06 6.47 -10.93
C PHE A 1 -17.28 5.56 -10.76
N LEU A 2 -18.37 5.96 -10.09
CA LEU A 2 -19.53 5.09 -9.87
C LEU A 2 -20.48 4.86 -11.07
N ARG A 3 -20.31 5.59 -12.19
CA ARG A 3 -21.23 5.54 -13.36
C ARG A 3 -20.75 4.60 -14.49
N HIS A 4 -19.58 3.99 -14.36
CA HIS A 4 -19.01 3.01 -15.30
C HIS A 4 -18.42 1.85 -14.49
N PRO A 5 -18.34 0.62 -15.04
CA PRO A 5 -17.73 -0.52 -14.34
C PRO A 5 -16.24 -0.24 -14.16
N ALA A 6 -15.90 0.41 -13.07
CA ALA A 6 -14.53 0.70 -12.67
C ALA A 6 -14.25 -0.17 -11.46
N ASN A 7 -13.21 -1.01 -11.57
CA ASN A 7 -12.66 -1.79 -10.47
C ASN A 7 -11.40 -1.08 -10.01
N VAL A 8 -11.51 -0.28 -8.94
CA VAL A 8 -10.45 0.62 -8.50
C VAL A 8 -10.26 0.49 -7.00
N LEU A 9 -9.00 0.37 -6.57
CA LEU A 9 -8.61 0.55 -5.18
C LEU A 9 -8.14 2.00 -4.99
N LEU A 10 -8.77 2.71 -4.06
CA LEU A 10 -8.54 4.11 -3.79
C LEU A 10 -8.03 4.31 -2.36
N ALA A 11 -6.77 4.71 -2.23
CA ALA A 11 -6.21 5.24 -0.99
C ALA A 11 -6.27 6.77 -1.02
N ARG A 12 -6.70 7.41 0.08
CA ARG A 12 -6.62 8.88 0.22
C ARG A 12 -5.38 9.25 1.03
N GLY A 13 -4.43 9.94 0.39
CA GLY A 13 -3.35 10.64 1.10
C GLY A 13 -3.93 11.84 1.88
N THR A 14 -3.28 12.21 2.98
CA THR A 14 -3.77 13.29 3.86
C THR A 14 -3.16 14.65 3.54
N GLU A 15 -2.07 14.70 2.77
CA GLU A 15 -1.20 15.91 2.74
C GLU A 15 -0.75 16.37 1.34
N GLY A 16 -1.40 15.93 0.25
CA GLY A 16 -1.00 16.32 -1.12
C GLY A 16 0.34 15.71 -1.58
N GLU A 17 0.82 14.73 -0.83
CA GLU A 17 1.99 13.90 -1.11
C GLU A 17 1.77 13.01 -2.34
N ALA A 18 2.84 12.82 -3.13
CA ALA A 18 2.83 11.93 -4.28
C ALA A 18 2.63 10.45 -3.89
N VAL A 19 3.03 10.10 -2.65
CA VAL A 19 2.93 8.75 -2.08
C VAL A 19 2.57 8.88 -0.60
N THR A 20 1.61 8.08 -0.14
CA THR A 20 1.17 8.05 1.26
C THR A 20 2.29 7.59 2.20
N ASP A 21 2.45 8.26 3.34
CA ASP A 21 3.38 7.83 4.39
C ASP A 21 3.00 6.43 4.91
N ALA A 22 3.86 5.43 4.66
CA ALA A 22 3.64 4.04 5.05
C ALA A 22 3.57 3.82 6.58
N ARG A 23 3.97 4.82 7.39
CA ARG A 23 3.82 4.78 8.85
C ARG A 23 2.40 5.08 9.31
N ARG A 24 1.59 5.71 8.45
CA ARG A 24 0.19 6.02 8.72
C ARG A 24 -0.67 5.01 7.95
N GLY A 25 -1.55 4.31 8.66
CA GLY A 25 -2.48 3.41 7.99
C GLY A 25 -3.60 4.21 7.35
N SER A 26 -3.50 4.53 6.07
CA SER A 26 -4.63 5.10 5.33
C SER A 26 -5.62 4.01 4.93
N ALA A 27 -6.92 4.33 5.06
CA ALA A 27 -7.97 3.46 4.54
C ALA A 27 -7.87 3.32 3.01
N VAL A 28 -8.21 2.14 2.50
CA VAL A 28 -8.33 1.85 1.07
C VAL A 28 -9.74 1.39 0.76
N GLU A 29 -10.37 2.08 -0.18
CA GLU A 29 -11.72 1.83 -0.66
C GLU A 29 -11.67 1.07 -1.99
N TRP A 30 -12.43 -0.02 -2.11
CA TRP A 30 -12.69 -0.69 -3.38
C TRP A 30 -13.98 -0.14 -3.97
N LEU A 31 -13.86 0.55 -5.10
CA LEU A 31 -15.00 1.00 -5.91
C LEU A 31 -15.24 -0.06 -6.99
N HIS A 32 -16.43 -0.65 -7.03
CA HIS A 32 -16.84 -1.64 -8.02
C HIS A 32 -18.38 -1.70 -8.14
N ASP A 33 -18.92 -2.03 -9.31
CA ASP A 33 -20.35 -2.27 -9.53
C ASP A 33 -21.32 -1.21 -8.99
N GLY A 34 -20.87 0.06 -8.94
CA GLY A 34 -21.66 1.16 -8.36
C GLY A 34 -21.70 1.18 -6.82
N ALA A 35 -20.99 0.27 -6.15
CA ALA A 35 -20.80 0.19 -4.71
C ALA A 35 -19.38 0.63 -4.29
N HIS A 36 -19.18 0.77 -2.98
CA HIS A 36 -17.85 0.89 -2.37
C HIS A 36 -17.74 0.03 -1.12
N GLU A 37 -16.54 -0.48 -0.86
CA GLU A 37 -16.20 -1.25 0.35
C GLU A 37 -14.82 -0.85 0.87
N THR A 38 -14.68 -0.61 2.17
CA THR A 38 -13.36 -0.47 2.80
C THR A 38 -12.66 -1.82 2.86
N VAL A 39 -11.53 -1.96 2.17
CA VAL A 39 -10.76 -3.22 2.08
C VAL A 39 -9.46 -3.20 2.87
N ILE A 40 -9.01 -2.02 3.28
CA ILE A 40 -7.96 -1.80 4.28
C ILE A 40 -8.47 -0.71 5.21
N GLU A 41 -8.54 -1.01 6.50
CA GLU A 41 -8.94 -0.04 7.53
C GLU A 41 -7.84 0.99 7.78
N ALA A 42 -8.24 2.20 8.16
CA ALA A 42 -7.30 3.18 8.67
C ALA A 42 -6.72 2.71 10.02
N VAL A 43 -5.45 3.01 10.27
CA VAL A 43 -4.82 2.79 11.58
C VAL A 43 -4.56 4.16 12.18
N GLU A 44 -5.11 4.40 13.37
CA GLU A 44 -4.85 5.62 14.13
C GLU A 44 -3.40 5.65 14.62
N GLY A 45 -2.78 6.83 14.52
CA GLY A 45 -1.39 7.04 14.92
C GLY A 45 -0.37 6.67 13.84
N SER A 46 0.89 7.03 14.11
CA SER A 46 2.04 6.59 13.32
C SER A 46 2.58 5.32 13.96
N SER A 47 2.94 4.32 13.16
CA SER A 47 3.80 3.25 13.67
C SER A 47 5.13 3.84 14.15
N ASP A 48 5.56 3.46 15.36
CA ASP A 48 6.85 3.87 15.92
C ASP A 48 8.05 3.20 15.23
N ALA A 49 7.80 2.09 14.53
CA ALA A 49 8.82 1.33 13.81
C ALA A 49 8.45 1.28 12.31
N PRO A 50 8.97 2.20 11.48
CA PRO A 50 8.87 2.04 10.04
C PRO A 50 9.50 0.70 9.62
N PRO A 51 9.03 0.09 8.52
CA PRO A 51 9.69 -1.10 8.00
C PRO A 51 11.18 -0.82 7.78
N GLU A 52 12.01 -1.84 7.94
CA GLU A 52 13.45 -1.72 7.71
C GLU A 52 13.67 -1.45 6.21
N LEU A 53 13.89 -0.18 5.90
CA LEU A 53 14.16 0.32 4.55
C LEU A 53 15.66 0.57 4.37
N PRO A 54 16.18 0.52 3.14
CA PRO A 54 17.55 0.90 2.85
C PRO A 54 17.86 2.32 3.34
N VAL A 55 19.08 2.52 3.82
CA VAL A 55 19.55 3.84 4.21
C VAL A 55 19.73 4.70 2.95
N GLY A 56 19.03 5.83 2.88
CA GLY A 56 19.14 6.79 1.77
C GLY A 56 18.09 6.60 0.67
N THR A 57 18.29 7.27 -0.45
CA THR A 57 17.33 7.34 -1.58
C THR A 57 17.97 7.00 -2.92
N ASP A 58 19.15 6.35 -2.92
CA ASP A 58 19.81 6.00 -4.18
C ASP A 58 19.11 4.84 -4.90
N VAL A 59 19.07 4.94 -6.23
CA VAL A 59 18.36 4.00 -7.10
C VAL A 59 18.91 2.58 -6.96
N ALA A 60 20.23 2.44 -6.85
CA ALA A 60 20.87 1.12 -6.82
C ALA A 60 20.58 0.38 -5.51
N SER A 61 20.56 1.08 -4.36
CA SER A 61 20.18 0.50 -3.07
C SER A 61 18.71 0.13 -3.03
N THR A 62 17.83 0.96 -3.61
CA THR A 62 16.40 0.64 -3.73
C THR A 62 16.18 -0.62 -4.55
N ALA A 63 16.84 -0.73 -5.72
CA ALA A 63 16.74 -1.90 -6.59
C ALA A 63 17.22 -3.18 -5.89
N ARG A 64 18.43 -3.16 -5.28
CA ARG A 64 18.96 -4.30 -4.54
C ARG A 64 18.07 -4.74 -3.38
N TRP A 65 17.42 -3.80 -2.71
CA TRP A 65 16.50 -4.10 -1.63
C TRP A 65 15.22 -4.77 -2.13
N ILE A 66 14.63 -4.26 -3.22
CA ILE A 66 13.47 -4.88 -3.87
C ILE A 66 13.82 -6.33 -4.26
N GLU A 67 14.97 -6.55 -4.90
CA GLU A 67 15.46 -7.89 -5.25
C GLU A 67 15.61 -8.79 -4.02
N ALA A 68 16.18 -8.29 -2.92
CA ALA A 68 16.33 -9.06 -1.69
C ALA A 68 14.98 -9.47 -1.06
N VAL A 69 13.98 -8.60 -1.11
CA VAL A 69 12.61 -8.91 -0.66
C VAL A 69 11.96 -9.96 -1.56
N LEU A 70 12.10 -9.82 -2.89
CA LEU A 70 11.55 -10.77 -3.85
C LEU A 70 12.21 -12.15 -3.75
N ASP A 71 13.52 -12.20 -3.46
CA ASP A 71 14.29 -13.42 -3.21
C ASP A 71 14.01 -14.05 -1.83
N GLY A 72 13.22 -13.41 -0.96
CA GLY A 72 12.92 -13.87 0.40
C GLY A 72 14.10 -13.73 1.39
N LYS A 73 15.15 -13.00 1.02
CA LYS A 73 16.28 -12.67 1.92
C LYS A 73 15.89 -11.62 2.96
N GLN A 74 14.84 -10.85 2.69
CA GLN A 74 14.21 -9.92 3.62
C GLN A 74 12.69 -10.11 3.62
N PRO A 75 12.00 -9.86 4.74
CA PRO A 75 10.55 -9.97 4.80
C PRO A 75 9.89 -8.88 3.96
N VAL A 76 8.71 -9.19 3.37
CA VAL A 76 7.86 -8.17 2.75
C VAL A 76 7.35 -7.23 3.85
N PRO A 77 7.54 -5.90 3.73
CA PRO A 77 6.97 -4.95 4.67
C PRO A 77 5.45 -5.11 4.81
N GLU A 78 4.96 -5.12 6.05
CA GLU A 78 3.53 -5.34 6.33
C GLU A 78 2.60 -4.35 5.57
N PRO A 79 2.92 -3.06 5.39
CA PRO A 79 2.12 -2.16 4.56
C PRO A 79 1.97 -2.65 3.10
N ILE A 80 3.03 -3.20 2.50
CA ILE A 80 2.99 -3.78 1.15
C ILE A 80 2.18 -5.07 1.16
N ALA A 81 2.38 -5.94 2.16
CA ALA A 81 1.65 -7.19 2.27
C ALA A 81 0.13 -6.98 2.40
N LYS A 82 -0.32 -5.97 3.14
CA LYS A 82 -1.74 -5.55 3.20
C LYS A 82 -2.29 -5.17 1.84
N GLN A 83 -1.55 -4.36 1.09
CA GLN A 83 -1.96 -3.94 -0.26
C GLN A 83 -2.04 -5.13 -1.22
N VAL A 84 -1.07 -6.04 -1.22
CA VAL A 84 -1.10 -7.26 -2.05
C VAL A 84 -2.33 -8.11 -1.72
N ARG A 85 -2.64 -8.32 -0.43
CA ARG A 85 -3.85 -9.07 -0.01
C ARG A 85 -5.13 -8.41 -0.52
N ALA A 86 -5.24 -7.09 -0.43
CA ALA A 86 -6.39 -6.36 -0.96
C ALA A 86 -6.50 -6.47 -2.49
N ILE A 87 -5.40 -6.31 -3.22
CA ILE A 87 -5.35 -6.47 -4.68
C ILE A 87 -5.78 -7.88 -5.09
N VAL A 88 -5.23 -8.92 -4.47
CA VAL A 88 -5.58 -10.32 -4.77
C VAL A 88 -7.04 -10.62 -4.45
N ARG A 89 -7.59 -10.03 -3.37
CA ARG A 89 -9.00 -10.17 -3.01
C ARG A 89 -9.92 -9.56 -4.07
N CYS A 90 -9.59 -8.37 -4.57
CA CYS A 90 -10.47 -7.57 -5.45
C CYS A 90 -10.28 -7.87 -6.94
N ALA A 91 -9.22 -8.59 -7.32
CA ALA A 91 -8.95 -9.00 -8.70
C ALA A 91 -9.60 -10.34 -9.10
N ARG A 92 -10.28 -11.01 -8.17
CA ARG A 92 -11.03 -12.25 -8.39
C ARG A 92 -12.45 -11.94 -8.84
#